data_AF-A0A1A7YBB5-F1
#
_entry.id   AF-A0A1A7YBB5-F1
#
_cell.length_a   1.000
_cell.length_b   1.000
_cell.length_c   1.000
_cell.angle_alpha   90.00
_cell.angle_beta   90.00
_cell.angle_gamma   90.00
#
_symmetry.space_group_name_H-M   'P 1'
#
loop_
_entity.id
_entity.type
_entity.pdbx_description
1 polymer ?
#
loop_
_entity_poly.entity_id
_entity_poly.type
_entity_poly.pdbx_seq_one_letter_code
_entity_poly.pdbx_strand_id
1 'polypeptide(L)' 'MSHNQLVRILPDSFSRYTGLLHLNISYNSITKLGGDLCQDLHLLQ' A
#
# COMPACT_ATOMS: atom_id res chain seq x y z
N MET A 1 -5.19 5.03 5.68
CA MET A 1 -4.19 4.80 6.74
C MET A 1 -3.18 5.94 6.77
N SER A 2 -3.64 7.20 6.70
CA SER A 2 -2.74 8.34 6.84
C SER A 2 -2.42 8.61 8.30
N HIS A 3 -1.28 9.26 8.60
CA HIS A 3 -0.84 9.62 9.96
C HIS A 3 -0.66 8.43 10.90
N ASN A 4 0.08 7.42 10.46
CA ASN A 4 0.46 6.28 11.29
C ASN A 4 1.98 6.12 11.33
N GLN A 5 2.46 5.21 12.17
CA GLN A 5 3.89 4.89 12.27
C GLN A 5 4.22 3.61 11.50
N LEU A 6 3.58 3.38 10.35
CA LEU A 6 3.86 2.21 9.53
C LEU A 6 5.28 2.35 8.95
N VAL A 7 6.13 1.38 9.25
CA VAL A 7 7.52 1.32 8.77
C VAL A 7 7.65 0.40 7.55
N ARG A 8 6.77 -0.61 7.46
CA ARG A 8 6.75 -1.60 6.39
C ARG A 8 5.31 -1.98 6.08
N ILE A 9 5.03 -2.19 4.80
CA ILE A 9 3.82 -2.86 4.32
C ILE A 9 4.23 -4.27 3.88
N LEU A 10 3.53 -5.30 4.33
CA LEU A 10 3.74 -6.64 3.77
C LEU A 10 3.14 -6.69 2.36
N PRO A 11 3.81 -7.30 1.38
CA PRO A 11 3.35 -7.36 0.00
C PRO A 11 1.92 -7.90 -0.12
N ASP A 12 1.61 -8.94 0.66
CA ASP A 12 0.30 -9.60 0.65
C ASP A 12 -0.79 -8.86 1.46
N SER A 13 -0.48 -7.70 2.06
CA SER A 13 -1.44 -6.94 2.87
C SER A 13 -2.59 -6.38 2.04
N PHE A 14 -2.33 -6.14 0.75
CA PHE A 14 -3.29 -5.53 -0.16
C PHE A 14 -3.71 -6.43 -1.33
N SER A 15 -3.20 -7.66 -1.39
CA SER A 15 -3.53 -8.64 -2.44
C SER A 15 -5.02 -8.97 -2.53
N ARG A 16 -5.74 -8.88 -1.41
CA ARG A 16 -7.21 -9.08 -1.37
C ARG A 16 -8.01 -7.87 -1.88
N TYR A 17 -7.37 -6.72 -2.04
CA TYR A 17 -7.98 -5.46 -2.44
C TYR A 17 -7.56 -5.07 -3.86
N THR A 18 -7.70 -5.98 -4.82
CA THR A 18 -7.38 -5.73 -6.24
C THR A 18 -8.21 -4.60 -6.87
N GLY A 19 -9.41 -4.35 -6.32
CA GLY A 19 -10.31 -3.27 -6.75
C GLY A 19 -10.04 -1.89 -6.11
N LEU A 20 -8.92 -1.73 -5.41
CA LEU A 20 -8.65 -0.52 -4.64
C LEU A 20 -8.15 0.60 -5.57
N LEU A 21 -8.95 1.66 -5.69
CA LEU A 21 -8.68 2.80 -6.57
C LEU A 21 -7.85 3.88 -5.88
N HIS A 22 -8.07 4.08 -4.58
CA HIS A 22 -7.41 5.14 -3.80
C HIS A 22 -6.84 4.59 -2.50
N LEU A 23 -5.52 4.65 -2.34
CA LEU A 23 -4.81 4.26 -1.12
C LEU A 23 -4.11 5.47 -0.52
N ASN A 24 -4.63 5.97 0.60
CA ASN A 24 -3.95 7.00 1.35
C ASN A 24 -3.15 6.40 2.52
N ILE A 25 -1.84 6.34 2.34
CA ILE A 25 -0.82 5.95 3.34
C ILE A 25 0.14 7.11 3.65
N SER A 26 -0.27 8.34 3.36
CA SER A 26 0.52 9.55 3.64
C SER A 26 0.85 9.70 5.14
N TYR A 27 1.92 10.42 5.47
CA TYR A 27 2.37 10.59 6.86
C TYR A 27 2.58 9.24 7.57
N ASN A 28 3.32 8.35 6.92
CA ASN A 28 3.90 7.15 7.51
C ASN A 28 5.42 7.15 7.31
N SER A 29 6.11 6.23 7.97
CA SER A 29 7.57 6.07 7.88
C SER A 29 7.98 4.96 6.89
N ILE A 30 7.16 4.74 5.87
CA ILE A 30 7.38 3.68 4.87
C ILE A 30 8.51 4.11 3.95
N THR A 31 9.62 3.37 3.97
CA THR A 31 10.81 3.63 3.14
C THR A 31 10.87 2.76 1.88
N LYS A 32 10.13 1.65 1.86
CA LYS A 32 10.01 0.76 0.70
C LYS A 32 8.58 0.27 0.56
N LEU A 33 7.97 0.48 -0.60
CA LEU A 33 6.85 -0.33 -1.05
C LEU A 33 7.41 -1.62 -1.64
N GLY A 34 6.87 -2.77 -1.24
CA GLY A 34 7.17 -4.04 -1.91
C GLY A 34 6.65 -4.00 -3.36
N GLY A 35 7.44 -4.51 -4.32
CA GLY A 35 7.07 -4.48 -5.74
C GLY A 35 5.75 -5.20 -6.05
N ASP A 36 5.45 -6.24 -5.27
CA ASP A 36 4.22 -7.03 -5.42
C ASP A 36 2.96 -6.20 -5.16
N LEU A 37 3.04 -5.16 -4.31
CA LEU A 37 1.92 -4.24 -4.07
C LEU A 37 1.50 -3.51 -5.34
N CYS A 38 2.44 -3.24 -6.23
CA CYS A 38 2.15 -2.55 -7.49
C CYS A 38 1.48 -3.48 -8.51
N GLN A 39 1.70 -4.80 -8.39
CA GLN A 39 0.99 -5.80 -9.19
C GLN A 39 -0.45 -6.00 -8.69
N ASP A 40 -0.64 -6.05 -7.38
CA ASP A 40 -1.95 -6.24 -6.77
C ASP A 40 -2.83 -4.99 -6.83
N LEU A 41 -2.23 -3.80 -6.69
CA LEU A 41 -2.92 -2.51 -6.77
C LEU A 41 -2.80 -1.89 -8.17
N HIS A 42 -2.99 -2.70 -9.20
CA HIS A 42 -2.88 -2.28 -10.60
C HIS A 42 -3.97 -1.27 -11.05
N LEU A 43 -5.01 -1.07 -10.23
CA LEU A 43 -6.10 -0.11 -10.48
C LEU A 43 -5.95 1.20 -9.69
N LEU A 44 -4.86 1.38 -8.94
CA LEU A 44 -4.62 2.58 -8.15
C LEU A 44 -4.40 3.80 -9.08
N GLN A 45 -5.06 4.91 -8.77
CA GLN A 45 -4.93 6.20 -9.49
C GLN A 45 -3.94 7.16 -8.83
#